data_AF-A0A7K8DFN8-F1
#
_entry.id   AF-A0A7K8DFN8-F1
#
_cell.length_a   1.000
_cell.length_b   1.000
_cell.length_c   1.000
_cell.angle_alpha   90.00
_cell.angle_beta   90.00
_cell.angle_gamma   90.00
#
_symmetry.space_group_name_H-M   'P 1'
#
loop_
_entity.id
_entity.type
_entity.pdbx_description
1 polymer ?
#
loop_
_entity_poly.entity_id
_entity_poly.type
_entity_poly.pdbx_seq_one_letter_code
_entity_poly.pdbx_strand_id
1 'polypeptide(L)' 'VFRPELLLPMGLPENVSVIAWGLSLERPTMIKYGINNIRELVGHRVNLQMVYDSPMCRLDV' A
#
# COMPACT_ATOMS: atom_id res chain seq x y z
N VAL A 1 12.45 1.25 -13.31
CA VAL A 1 13.90 1.00 -13.21
C VAL A 1 14.52 2.24 -12.57
N PHE A 2 15.32 2.06 -11.52
CA PHE A 2 15.99 3.19 -10.86
C PHE A 2 17.14 3.72 -11.72
N ARG A 3 17.30 5.05 -11.72
CA ARG A 3 18.32 5.73 -12.51
C ARG A 3 19.68 5.66 -11.80
N PRO A 4 20.81 5.65 -12.53
CA PRO A 4 22.15 5.57 -11.93
C PRO A 4 22.44 6.68 -10.92
N GLU A 5 21.97 7.92 -11.13
CA GLU A 5 22.20 9.00 -10.17
C GLU A 5 21.51 8.81 -8.81
N LEU A 6 20.56 7.87 -8.70
CA LEU A 6 19.98 7.43 -7.43
C LEU A 6 20.79 6.27 -6.82
N LEU A 7 21.35 5.38 -7.65
CA LEU A 7 22.02 4.15 -7.20
C LEU A 7 23.50 4.37 -6.85
N LEU A 8 24.23 5.17 -7.65
CA LEU A 8 25.67 5.40 -7.49
C LEU A 8 26.02 6.10 -6.16
N PRO A 9 25.26 7.13 -5.68
CA PRO A 9 25.51 7.72 -4.37
C PRO A 9 25.24 6.76 -3.20
N MET A 10 24.48 5.68 -3.42
CA MET A 10 24.25 4.63 -2.43
C MET A 10 25.37 3.59 -2.42
N GLY A 11 26.37 3.70 -3.29
CA GLY A 11 27.52 2.77 -3.38
C GLY A 11 27.25 1.51 -4.21
N LEU A 12 26.18 1.49 -5.00
CA LEU A 12 25.90 0.36 -5.90
C LEU A 12 26.84 0.42 -7.13
N PRO A 13 27.38 -0.72 -7.60
CA PRO A 13 28.22 -0.78 -8.80
C PRO A 13 27.49 -0.32 -10.07
N GLU A 14 28.22 0.27 -11.03
CA GLU A 14 27.65 0.76 -12.31
C GLU A 14 26.97 -0.32 -13.15
N ASN A 15 27.38 -1.58 -12.99
CA ASN A 15 26.80 -2.72 -13.69
C ASN A 15 25.56 -3.31 -12.99
N VAL A 16 25.07 -2.69 -11.91
CA VAL A 16 23.87 -3.12 -11.18
C VAL A 16 22.69 -2.21 -11.53
N SER A 17 21.59 -2.82 -11.98
CA SER A 17 20.32 -2.14 -12.23
C SER A 17 19.25 -2.65 -11.27
N VAL A 18 18.46 -1.74 -10.70
CA VAL A 18 17.41 -2.06 -9.71
C VAL A 18 16.03 -1.74 -10.27
N ILE A 19 15.09 -2.65 -10.05
CA ILE A 19 13.66 -2.43 -10.29
C ILE A 19 12.91 -2.52 -8.97
N ALA A 20 11.89 -1.68 -8.82
CA ALA A 20 11.00 -1.71 -7.68
C ALA A 20 9.59 -1.32 -8.14
N TRP A 21 8.60 -1.75 -7.37
CA TRP A 21 7.22 -1.33 -7.51
C TRP A 21 6.65 -1.00 -6.12
N GLY A 22 5.59 -0.19 -6.11
CA GLY A 22 4.85 0.16 -4.90
C GLY A 22 3.37 0.19 -5.20
N LEU A 23 2.57 -0.23 -4.22
CA LEU A 23 1.12 -0.17 -4.26
C LEU A 23 0.65 0.48 -2.95
N SER A 24 -0.39 1.30 -3.02
CA SER A 24 -1.04 1.80 -1.81
C SER A 24 -1.85 0.70 -1.13
N LEU A 25 -2.02 0.76 0.18
CA LEU A 25 -2.84 -0.20 0.94
C LEU A 25 -4.32 0.19 0.90
N GLU A 26 -4.59 1.48 0.79
CA GLU A 26 -5.92 2.08 0.92
C GLU A 26 -6.79 1.73 -0.28
N ARG A 27 -6.26 1.84 -1.50
CA ARG A 27 -7.05 1.60 -2.72
C ARG A 27 -7.50 0.14 -2.86
N PRO A 28 -6.64 -0.88 -2.69
CA PRO A 28 -7.06 -2.28 -2.71
C PRO A 28 -8.05 -2.60 -1.59
N THR A 29 -7.85 -2.03 -0.40
CA THR A 29 -8.75 -2.23 0.74
C THR A 29 -10.13 -1.62 0.47
N MET A 30 -10.19 -0.40 -0.07
CA MET A 30 -11.44 0.24 -0.48
C MET A 30 -12.20 -0.60 -1.53
N ILE A 31 -11.50 -1.14 -2.52
CA ILE A 31 -12.10 -2.03 -3.54
C ILE A 31 -12.62 -3.32 -2.90
N LYS A 32 -11.80 -3.96 -2.05
CA LYS A 32 -12.14 -5.25 -1.40
C LYS A 32 -13.37 -5.13 -0.50
N TYR A 33 -13.49 -4.04 0.24
CA TYR A 33 -14.58 -3.83 1.21
C TYR A 33 -15.71 -2.94 0.68
N GLY A 34 -15.67 -2.52 -0.59
CA GLY A 34 -16.71 -1.68 -1.20
C GLY A 34 -16.84 -0.28 -0.59
N ILE A 35 -15.74 0.27 -0.05
CA ILE A 35 -15.71 1.57 0.62
C ILE A 35 -15.44 2.66 -0.41
N ASN A 36 -16.34 3.65 -0.49
CA ASN A 36 -16.23 4.74 -1.47
C ASN A 36 -15.50 5.98 -0.92
N ASN A 37 -15.26 6.06 0.39
CA ASN A 37 -14.60 7.19 1.04
C ASN A 37 -13.45 6.73 1.95
N ILE A 38 -12.23 7.18 1.63
CA ILE A 38 -11.01 6.82 2.39
C ILE A 38 -11.08 7.20 3.88
N ARG A 39 -11.87 8.21 4.25
CA ARG A 39 -12.03 8.66 5.65
C ARG A 39 -12.81 7.66 6.52
N GLU A 40 -13.57 6.78 5.87
CA GLU A 40 -14.27 5.66 6.54
C GLU A 40 -13.32 4.49 6.77
N LEU A 41 -12.18 4.46 6.09
CA LEU A 41 -11.17 3.42 6.24
C LEU A 41 -10.10 3.79 7.29
N VAL A 42 -9.62 5.04 7.26
CA VAL A 42 -8.53 5.49 8.16
C VAL A 42 -8.84 6.87 8.72
N GLY A 43 -8.58 7.04 10.02
CA GLY A 43 -8.61 8.33 10.71
C GLY A 43 -9.61 8.37 11.86
N HIS A 44 -9.67 9.52 12.53
CA HIS A 44 -10.47 9.72 13.75
C HIS A 44 -11.99 9.72 13.52
N ARG A 45 -12.46 9.63 12.27
CA ARG A 45 -13.88 9.56 11.89
C ARG A 45 -14.30 8.16 11.43
N VAL A 46 -13.44 7.16 11.62
CA VAL A 46 -13.75 5.76 11.30
C VAL A 46 -14.98 5.30 12.06
N ASN A 47 -15.85 4.53 11.40
CA ASN A 47 -16.96 3.89 12.07
C ASN A 47 -16.45 2.69 12.89
N LEU A 48 -16.46 2.81 14.22
CA LEU A 48 -15.98 1.74 15.10
C LEU A 48 -16.80 0.45 14.96
N GLN A 49 -18.10 0.55 14.66
CA GLN A 49 -18.94 -0.63 14.46
C GLN A 49 -18.45 -1.47 13.27
N MET A 50 -18.04 -0.81 12.17
CA MET A 50 -17.42 -1.50 11.02
C MET A 50 -16.15 -2.25 11.43
N VAL A 51 -15.33 -1.70 12.32
CA VAL A 51 -14.09 -2.36 12.79
C VAL A 51 -14.41 -3.62 13.60
N TYR A 52 -15.43 -3.58 14.46
CA TYR A 52 -15.83 -4.73 15.26
C TYR A 52 -16.51 -5.82 14.43
N ASP A 53 -17.33 -5.44 13.45
CA ASP A 53 -18.05 -6.38 12.59
C ASP A 53 -17.17 -6.96 11.48
N SER A 54 -16.05 -6.29 11.16
CA SER A 54 -15.15 -6.72 10.08
C SER A 54 -14.45 -8.04 10.45
N PRO A 55 -14.51 -9.05 9.56
CA PRO A 55 -13.76 -10.28 9.76
C PRO A 55 -12.26 -10.03 9.60
N MET A 56 -11.45 -10.98 10.08
CA MET A 56 -10.00 -10.95 9.89
C MET A 56 -9.66 -10.78 8.40
N CYS A 57 -8.88 -9.75 8.07
CA CYS A 57 -8.47 -9.51 6.68
C CYS A 57 -7.60 -10.67 6.19
N ARG A 58 -8.15 -11.51 5.32
CA ARG A 58 -7.46 -12.62 4.65
C ARG A 58 -7.59 -12.49 3.15
N LEU A 59 -6.57 -12.92 2.41
CA LEU A 59 -6.66 -13.10 0.97
C LEU A 59 -7.25 -14.50 0.77
N ASP A 60 -8.56 -14.58 0.62
CA ASP A 60 -9.20 -15.83 0.23
C ASP A 60 -8.83 -16.05 -1.26
N VAL A 61 -8.07 -17.12 -1.51
CA VAL A 61 -7.66 -17.57 -2.85
C VAL A 61 -8.67 -18.57 -3.37
#